data_AF-A0A378VT69-F1
#
_entry.id   AF-A0A378VT69-F1
#
_cell.length_a   1.000
_cell.length_b   1.000
_cell.length_c   1.000
_cell.angle_alpha   90.00
_cell.angle_beta   90.00
_cell.angle_gamma   90.00
#
_symmetry.space_group_name_H-M   'P 1'
#
loop_
_entity.id
_entity.type
_entity.pdbx_description
1 polymer ?
#
loop_
_entity_poly.entity_id
_entity_poly.type
_entity_poly.pdbx_seq_one_letter_code
_entity_poly.pdbx_strand_id
1 'polypeptide(L)'
;MPPVRQGSNPSASIDLRLAASDFRSIKTTIDTVLSLDPDRLALYHYAHLPHVFKPQRRIDTAAVPDSEEKLDMLQYCVQTLTERGYVFIGMDHFAKPDDELSIALKEGFLQRNFQGYSTYADCDLVAIGVSSIGKIGSTYSQNERDIDAYYAAIDEGRLPIMRGYQLNQDDILRRNIIQDLMCRFALDYRITKVCSASRSTATSKTNWRIWKNSPVWDWCA
;
A
#
# COMPACT_ATOMS: atom_id res chain seq x y z
N MET A 1 -2.39 24.52 19.11
CA MET A 1 -2.04 24.10 17.73
C MET A 1 -2.99 24.79 16.77
N PRO A 2 -2.50 25.50 15.75
CA PRO A 2 -3.39 25.96 14.67
C PRO A 2 -4.00 24.73 13.96
N PRO A 3 -5.23 24.84 13.42
CA PRO A 3 -5.82 23.80 12.58
C PRO A 3 -4.86 23.43 11.44
N VAL A 4 -4.79 22.16 11.07
CA VAL A 4 -3.87 21.64 10.02
C VAL A 4 -3.96 22.44 8.70
N ARG A 5 -5.15 22.96 8.37
CA ARG A 5 -5.41 23.81 7.19
C ARG A 5 -4.88 25.25 7.28
N GLN A 6 -4.54 25.75 8.47
CA GLN A 6 -3.97 27.10 8.64
C GLN A 6 -2.46 27.14 8.46
N GLY A 7 -1.80 25.98 8.32
CA GLY A 7 -0.42 25.87 7.87
C GLY A 7 -0.33 25.65 6.36
N SER A 8 0.84 25.89 5.76
CA SER A 8 1.17 25.58 4.37
C SER A 8 1.34 24.07 4.12
N ASN A 9 0.38 23.27 4.59
CA ASN A 9 0.38 21.82 4.40
C ASN A 9 -0.43 21.49 3.14
N PRO A 10 0.20 20.98 2.07
CA PRO A 10 -0.43 20.89 0.76
C PRO A 10 -1.45 19.74 0.63
N SER A 11 -1.43 18.75 1.53
CA SER A 11 -2.36 17.63 1.49
C SER A 11 -2.66 17.06 2.88
N ALA A 12 -3.95 16.91 3.20
CA ALA A 12 -4.43 16.22 4.39
C ALA A 12 -5.04 14.85 4.04
N SER A 13 -4.55 13.79 4.67
CA SER A 13 -5.07 12.42 4.53
C SER A 13 -5.85 12.00 5.77
N ILE A 14 -6.96 11.29 5.58
CA ILE A 14 -7.72 10.64 6.66
C ILE A 14 -7.81 9.14 6.41
N ASP A 15 -7.39 8.36 7.41
CA ASP A 15 -7.42 6.91 7.37
C ASP A 15 -8.66 6.39 8.11
N LEU A 16 -9.48 5.61 7.41
CA LEU A 16 -10.69 4.99 7.95
C LEU A 16 -10.54 3.48 7.96
N ARG A 17 -11.00 2.84 9.03
CA ARG A 17 -10.99 1.37 9.15
C ARG A 17 -12.42 0.87 9.31
N LEU A 18 -12.85 -0.02 8.41
CA LEU A 18 -14.25 -0.42 8.24
C LEU A 18 -14.80 -1.40 9.31
N ALA A 19 -14.02 -1.82 10.32
CA ALA A 19 -14.36 -2.97 11.16
C ALA A 19 -15.37 -2.78 12.29
N ALA A 20 -15.49 -1.54 12.79
CA ALA A 20 -16.12 -1.29 14.08
C ALA A 20 -17.51 -0.64 13.91
N SER A 21 -18.15 -0.87 12.77
CA SER A 21 -19.31 -0.10 12.35
C SER A 21 -20.30 -1.01 11.65
N ASP A 22 -21.56 -0.95 12.08
CA ASP A 22 -22.67 -1.39 11.25
C ASP A 22 -22.85 -0.44 10.03
N PHE A 23 -23.71 -0.84 9.09
CA PHE A 23 -23.94 -0.06 7.87
C PHE A 23 -24.46 1.36 8.13
N ARG A 24 -25.14 1.62 9.25
CA ARG A 24 -25.60 2.97 9.62
C ARG A 24 -24.45 3.84 10.12
N SER A 25 -23.55 3.23 10.87
CA SER A 25 -22.36 3.86 11.43
C SER A 25 -21.38 4.28 10.34
N ILE A 26 -21.19 3.46 9.29
CA ILE A 26 -20.31 3.83 8.19
C ILE A 26 -20.84 5.02 7.38
N LYS A 27 -22.16 5.10 7.14
CA LYS A 27 -22.80 6.25 6.49
C LYS A 27 -22.50 7.55 7.23
N THR A 28 -22.78 7.53 8.54
CA THR A 28 -22.54 8.68 9.41
C THR A 28 -21.06 9.07 9.44
N THR A 29 -20.17 8.08 9.46
CA THR A 29 -18.71 8.28 9.45
C THR A 29 -18.26 8.93 8.15
N ILE A 30 -18.66 8.41 7.00
CA ILE A 30 -18.31 8.95 5.69
C ILE A 30 -18.83 10.38 5.53
N ASP A 31 -20.08 10.65 5.90
CA ASP A 31 -20.64 12.01 5.85
C ASP A 31 -19.86 12.97 6.75
N THR A 32 -19.48 12.53 7.96
CA THR A 32 -18.67 13.34 8.88
C THR A 32 -17.29 13.62 8.30
N VAL A 33 -16.62 12.61 7.75
CA VAL A 33 -15.28 12.75 7.16
C VAL A 33 -15.32 13.67 5.95
N LEU A 34 -16.32 13.52 5.09
CA LEU A 34 -16.51 14.40 3.94
C LEU A 34 -16.78 15.85 4.35
N SER A 35 -17.40 16.09 5.51
CA SER A 35 -17.57 17.45 6.04
C SER A 35 -16.25 18.12 6.44
N LEU A 36 -15.20 17.34 6.70
CA LEU A 36 -13.83 17.81 6.95
C LEU A 36 -13.07 18.10 5.65
N ASP A 37 -13.62 17.70 4.50
CA ASP A 37 -13.11 17.95 3.15
C ASP A 37 -11.64 17.49 2.93
N PRO A 38 -11.24 16.28 3.37
CA PRO A 38 -9.85 15.83 3.24
C PRO A 38 -9.38 15.80 1.78
N ASP A 39 -8.08 15.98 1.54
CA ASP A 39 -7.54 15.90 0.18
C ASP A 39 -7.34 14.45 -0.27
N ARG A 40 -7.08 13.57 0.71
CA ARG A 40 -6.90 12.12 0.51
C ARG A 40 -7.67 11.31 1.56
N LEU A 41 -8.12 10.12 1.17
CA LEU A 41 -8.69 9.14 2.08
C LEU A 41 -8.10 7.75 1.82
N ALA A 42 -7.88 6.98 2.88
CA ALA A 42 -7.57 5.56 2.81
C ALA A 42 -8.64 4.74 3.55
N LEU A 43 -9.28 3.80 2.86
CA LEU A 43 -10.36 2.95 3.37
C LEU A 43 -9.86 1.53 3.66
N TYR A 44 -9.24 1.34 4.81
CA TYR A 44 -8.67 0.06 5.18
C TYR A 44 -9.73 -0.98 5.56
N HIS A 45 -9.67 -2.13 4.89
CA HIS A 45 -10.39 -3.31 5.32
C HIS A 45 -9.74 -3.89 6.60
N TYR A 46 -10.56 -4.29 7.56
CA TYR A 46 -10.06 -4.88 8.78
C TYR A 46 -9.77 -6.37 8.63
N ALA A 47 -8.49 -6.71 8.76
CA ALA A 47 -8.06 -8.09 8.87
C ALA A 47 -8.06 -8.55 10.35
N HIS A 48 -8.94 -9.49 10.68
CA HIS A 48 -8.99 -10.12 11.99
C HIS A 48 -8.04 -11.34 12.04
N LEU A 49 -6.84 -11.12 12.58
CA LEU A 49 -5.76 -12.11 12.72
C LEU A 49 -5.26 -12.15 14.19
N PRO A 50 -6.07 -12.59 15.16
CA PRO A 50 -5.75 -12.55 16.59
C PRO A 50 -4.60 -13.49 17.02
N HIS A 51 -4.18 -14.38 16.12
CA HIS A 51 -3.00 -15.23 16.28
C HIS A 51 -1.70 -14.47 15.97
N VAL A 52 -1.75 -13.48 15.08
CA VAL A 52 -0.63 -12.57 14.77
C VAL A 52 -0.67 -11.35 15.69
N PHE A 53 -1.84 -10.70 15.79
CA PHE A 53 -2.03 -9.47 16.55
C PHE A 53 -2.81 -9.74 17.84
N LYS A 54 -2.09 -10.12 18.91
CA LYS A 54 -2.68 -10.47 20.21
C LYS A 54 -3.73 -9.48 20.75
N PRO A 55 -3.60 -8.14 20.59
CA PRO A 55 -4.63 -7.20 21.06
C PRO A 55 -6.02 -7.43 20.44
N GLN A 56 -6.10 -7.97 19.22
CA GLN A 56 -7.37 -8.24 18.55
C GLN A 56 -8.21 -9.32 19.26
N ARG A 57 -7.63 -10.11 20.17
CA ARG A 57 -8.37 -11.08 21.00
C ARG A 57 -9.40 -10.43 21.93
N ARG A 58 -9.31 -9.12 22.13
CA ARG A 58 -10.24 -8.34 22.96
C ARG A 58 -11.47 -7.87 22.19
N ILE A 59 -11.51 -8.08 20.87
CA ILE A 59 -12.61 -7.67 20.02
C ILE A 59 -13.64 -8.80 20.01
N ASP A 60 -14.90 -8.46 20.27
CA ASP A 60 -16.01 -9.40 20.14
C ASP A 60 -16.18 -9.78 18.67
N THR A 61 -15.90 -11.04 18.34
CA THR A 61 -16.00 -11.55 16.98
C THR A 61 -17.43 -11.57 16.46
N ALA A 62 -18.44 -11.65 17.34
CA ALA A 62 -19.84 -11.61 16.93
C ALA A 62 -20.27 -10.20 16.49
N ALA A 63 -19.55 -9.16 16.93
CA ALA A 63 -19.77 -7.78 16.54
C ALA A 63 -19.01 -7.37 15.27
N VAL A 64 -18.17 -8.26 14.72
CA VAL A 64 -17.44 -7.99 13.48
C VAL A 64 -18.35 -8.32 12.31
N PRO A 65 -18.61 -7.38 11.38
CA PRO A 65 -19.44 -7.64 10.22
C PRO A 65 -18.92 -8.82 9.40
N ASP A 66 -19.81 -9.56 8.76
CA ASP A 66 -19.40 -10.68 7.93
C ASP A 66 -18.75 -10.21 6.61
N SER A 67 -18.43 -11.14 5.71
CA SER A 67 -17.75 -10.78 4.46
C SER A 67 -18.66 -10.05 3.47
N GLU A 68 -19.96 -10.36 3.47
CA GLU A 68 -20.94 -9.76 2.58
C GLU A 68 -21.24 -8.33 3.02
N GLU A 69 -21.50 -8.13 4.32
CA GLU A 69 -21.70 -6.80 4.90
C GLU A 69 -20.49 -5.89 4.68
N LYS A 70 -19.26 -6.41 4.84
CA LYS A 70 -18.05 -5.63 4.56
C LYS A 70 -17.92 -5.22 3.10
N LEU A 71 -18.37 -6.08 2.18
CA LEU A 71 -18.34 -5.77 0.75
C LEU A 71 -19.37 -4.69 0.41
N ASP A 72 -20.57 -4.78 0.95
CA ASP A 72 -21.61 -3.76 0.80
C ASP A 72 -21.18 -2.40 1.35
N MET A 73 -20.55 -2.40 2.54
CA MET A 73 -19.98 -1.19 3.12
C MET A 73 -18.89 -0.58 2.24
N LEU A 74 -17.98 -1.41 1.71
CA LEU A 74 -16.93 -0.96 0.80
C LEU A 74 -17.52 -0.37 -0.48
N GLN A 75 -18.49 -1.06 -1.10
CA GLN A 75 -19.16 -0.59 -2.31
C GLN A 75 -19.85 0.75 -2.08
N TYR A 76 -20.58 0.89 -0.96
CA TYR A 76 -21.21 2.14 -0.57
C TYR A 76 -20.19 3.28 -0.44
N CYS A 77 -19.07 3.04 0.23
CA CYS A 77 -18.03 4.06 0.41
C CYS A 77 -17.40 4.47 -0.93
N VAL A 78 -17.03 3.49 -1.78
CA VAL A 78 -16.46 3.73 -3.10
C VAL A 78 -17.41 4.59 -3.95
N GLN A 79 -18.69 4.21 -3.99
CA GLN A 79 -19.70 4.94 -4.76
C GLN A 79 -19.89 6.36 -4.23
N THR A 80 -20.03 6.52 -2.90
CA THR A 80 -20.23 7.83 -2.28
C THR A 80 -19.04 8.76 -2.52
N LEU A 81 -17.80 8.27 -2.36
CA LEU A 81 -16.59 9.07 -2.60
C LEU A 81 -16.48 9.48 -4.07
N THR A 82 -16.78 8.56 -4.99
CA THR A 82 -16.77 8.84 -6.43
C THR A 82 -17.82 9.89 -6.80
N GLU A 83 -19.05 9.78 -6.28
CA GLU A 83 -20.12 10.76 -6.48
C GLU A 83 -19.77 12.15 -5.92
N ARG A 84 -18.93 12.20 -4.88
CA ARG A 84 -18.40 13.44 -4.30
C ARG A 84 -17.13 13.95 -4.99
N GLY A 85 -16.73 13.34 -6.09
CA GLY A 85 -15.65 13.82 -6.95
C GLY A 85 -14.24 13.33 -6.58
N TYR A 86 -14.11 12.39 -5.64
CA TYR A 86 -12.82 11.77 -5.37
C TYR A 86 -12.47 10.75 -6.47
N VAL A 87 -11.20 10.75 -6.87
CA VAL A 87 -10.62 9.78 -7.79
C VAL A 87 -10.15 8.57 -7.01
N PHE A 88 -10.54 7.38 -7.48
CA PHE A 88 -9.98 6.14 -6.96
C PHE A 88 -8.55 5.96 -7.46
N ILE A 89 -7.57 6.11 -6.55
CA ILE A 89 -6.14 6.00 -6.88
C ILE A 89 -5.73 4.54 -7.04
N GLY A 90 -6.20 3.71 -6.10
CA GLY A 90 -6.06 2.26 -6.19
C GLY A 90 -6.03 1.58 -4.84
N MET A 91 -6.30 0.27 -4.84
CA MET A 91 -6.58 -0.54 -3.64
C MET A 91 -7.69 0.07 -2.79
N ASP A 92 -7.31 0.88 -1.80
CA ASP A 92 -8.14 1.51 -0.78
C ASP A 92 -7.96 3.04 -0.73
N HIS A 93 -7.17 3.63 -1.63
CA HIS A 93 -6.84 5.05 -1.61
C HIS A 93 -7.67 5.88 -2.59
N PHE A 94 -8.08 7.06 -2.13
CA PHE A 94 -8.85 8.07 -2.86
C PHE A 94 -8.19 9.43 -2.69
N ALA A 95 -8.23 10.27 -3.72
CA ALA A 95 -7.72 11.64 -3.65
C ALA A 95 -8.59 12.59 -4.49
N LYS A 96 -8.51 13.89 -4.22
CA LYS A 96 -9.15 14.90 -5.07
C LYS A 96 -8.55 14.92 -6.48
N PRO A 97 -9.28 15.37 -7.51
CA PRO A 97 -8.81 15.34 -8.90
C PRO A 97 -7.54 16.14 -9.18
N ASP A 98 -7.28 17.18 -8.39
CA ASP A 98 -6.13 18.07 -8.47
C ASP A 98 -4.96 17.65 -7.57
N ASP A 99 -5.12 16.58 -6.78
CA ASP A 99 -4.04 16.00 -6.00
C ASP A 99 -2.97 15.40 -6.92
N GLU A 100 -1.70 15.53 -6.54
CA GLU A 100 -0.56 15.00 -7.29
C GLU A 100 -0.67 13.49 -7.60
N LEU A 101 -1.31 12.69 -6.74
CA LEU A 101 -1.53 11.26 -6.97
C LEU A 101 -2.55 11.01 -8.08
N SER A 102 -3.62 11.81 -8.13
CA SER A 102 -4.63 11.74 -9.19
C SER A 102 -4.02 12.14 -10.53
N ILE A 103 -3.18 13.18 -10.54
CA ILE A 103 -2.44 13.61 -11.73
C ILE A 103 -1.47 12.52 -12.18
N ALA A 104 -0.66 11.98 -11.26
CA ALA A 104 0.30 10.92 -11.58
C ALA A 104 -0.37 9.63 -12.07
N LEU A 105 -1.55 9.27 -11.54
CA LEU A 105 -2.36 8.16 -12.05
C LEU A 105 -2.75 8.42 -13.51
N LYS A 106 -3.30 9.59 -13.80
CA LYS A 106 -3.74 9.98 -15.15
C LYS A 106 -2.60 10.02 -16.16
N GLU A 107 -1.42 10.49 -15.74
CA GLU A 107 -0.22 10.58 -16.58
C GLU A 107 0.56 9.26 -16.67
N GLY A 108 0.20 8.26 -15.85
CA GLY A 108 0.84 6.95 -15.84
C GLY A 108 2.18 6.91 -15.09
N PHE A 109 2.49 7.90 -14.26
CA PHE A 109 3.71 7.97 -13.44
C PHE A 109 3.48 7.62 -11.97
N LEU A 110 2.26 7.23 -11.58
CA LEU A 110 1.98 6.73 -10.24
C LEU A 110 2.87 5.54 -9.89
N GLN A 111 3.37 5.53 -8.66
CA GLN A 111 4.23 4.48 -8.12
C GLN A 111 3.82 4.13 -6.71
N ARG A 112 4.23 2.95 -6.25
CA ARG A 112 3.94 2.49 -4.89
C ARG A 112 5.20 2.04 -4.17
N ASN A 113 5.36 2.43 -2.92
CA ASN A 113 6.39 1.94 -2.01
C ASN A 113 5.76 1.46 -0.68
N PHE A 114 6.59 1.12 0.32
CA PHE A 114 6.13 0.62 1.61
C PHE A 114 5.27 1.61 2.42
N GLN A 115 5.32 2.91 2.10
CA GLN A 115 4.51 3.95 2.72
C GLN A 115 3.20 4.22 1.96
N GLY A 116 3.00 3.62 0.78
CA GLY A 116 1.83 3.84 -0.07
C GLY A 116 2.17 4.39 -1.45
N TYR A 117 1.22 5.09 -2.06
CA TYR A 117 1.38 5.69 -3.37
C TYR A 117 2.23 6.96 -3.32
N SER A 118 3.02 7.18 -4.38
CA SER A 118 3.94 8.31 -4.54
C SER A 118 4.06 8.72 -6.01
N THR A 119 4.42 9.98 -6.23
CA THR A 119 4.73 10.55 -7.55
C THR A 119 6.19 10.39 -7.94
N TYR A 120 7.07 10.03 -6.99
CA TYR A 120 8.50 9.87 -7.23
C TYR A 120 8.85 8.44 -7.64
N ALA A 121 8.96 8.23 -8.95
CA ALA A 121 9.38 6.96 -9.51
C ALA A 121 10.86 6.66 -9.32
N ASP A 122 11.16 5.36 -9.16
CA ASP A 122 12.52 4.80 -9.16
C ASP A 122 13.55 5.44 -8.22
N CYS A 123 13.09 6.14 -7.18
CA CYS A 123 13.97 6.62 -6.13
C CYS A 123 14.44 5.48 -5.22
N ASP A 124 15.66 5.62 -4.72
CA ASP A 124 16.16 4.81 -3.62
C ASP A 124 15.49 5.27 -2.32
N LEU A 125 15.02 4.32 -1.53
CA LEU A 125 14.42 4.53 -0.21
C LEU A 125 15.42 4.10 0.86
N VAL A 126 15.96 5.09 1.57
CA VAL A 126 16.83 4.86 2.72
C VAL A 126 15.97 4.67 3.97
N ALA A 127 16.09 3.51 4.61
CA ALA A 127 15.32 3.16 5.79
C ALA A 127 16.04 3.57 7.07
N ILE A 128 15.39 4.40 7.89
CA ILE A 128 15.89 4.81 9.20
C ILE A 128 14.85 4.47 10.26
N GLY A 129 15.32 3.96 11.39
CA GLY A 129 14.48 3.55 12.53
C GLY A 129 14.23 2.05 12.61
N VAL A 130 13.63 1.65 13.73
CA VAL A 130 13.25 0.26 14.04
C VAL A 130 12.23 -0.22 13.01
N SER A 131 12.40 -1.45 12.54
CA SER A 131 11.54 -2.18 11.58
C SER A 131 11.45 -1.59 10.17
N SER A 132 12.07 -0.43 9.92
CA SER A 132 11.98 0.28 8.65
C SER A 132 12.53 -0.57 7.49
N ILE A 133 11.91 -0.43 6.32
CA ILE A 133 12.31 -1.13 5.10
C ILE A 133 12.83 -0.14 4.07
N GLY A 134 13.97 -0.46 3.47
CA GLY A 134 14.61 0.31 2.42
C GLY A 134 14.65 -0.45 1.11
N LYS A 135 14.82 0.30 0.03
CA LYS A 135 15.00 -0.19 -1.33
C LYS A 135 16.12 0.63 -1.95
N ILE A 136 17.26 0.01 -2.28
CA ILE A 136 18.35 0.67 -2.98
C ILE A 136 18.68 -0.15 -4.23
N GLY A 137 18.43 0.43 -5.40
CA GLY A 137 18.53 -0.23 -6.70
C GLY A 137 17.73 -1.54 -6.77
N SER A 138 18.47 -2.65 -6.87
CA SER A 138 17.93 -4.02 -6.91
C SER A 138 17.91 -4.71 -5.53
N THR A 139 18.11 -4.00 -4.44
CA THR A 139 18.13 -4.57 -3.08
C THR A 139 17.00 -4.05 -2.23
N TYR A 140 16.54 -4.91 -1.32
CA TYR A 140 15.73 -4.55 -0.17
C TYR A 140 16.49 -4.85 1.11
N SER A 141 16.28 -4.03 2.13
CA SER A 141 16.85 -4.23 3.46
C SER A 141 15.80 -3.88 4.51
N GLN A 142 15.72 -4.67 5.57
CA GLN A 142 14.87 -4.38 6.73
C GLN A 142 15.74 -4.23 7.98
N ASN A 143 15.52 -3.15 8.70
CA ASN A 143 16.17 -2.92 9.98
C ASN A 143 15.61 -3.86 11.07
N GLU A 144 16.36 -3.99 12.17
CA GLU A 144 15.94 -4.72 13.35
C GLU A 144 14.53 -4.32 13.80
N ARG A 145 13.69 -5.32 14.11
CA ARG A 145 12.29 -5.11 14.54
C ARG A 145 12.18 -4.88 16.04
N ASP A 146 13.17 -5.38 16.77
CA ASP A 146 13.29 -5.17 18.21
C ASP A 146 14.14 -3.92 18.47
N ILE A 147 13.67 -3.07 19.39
CA ILE A 147 14.29 -1.78 19.66
C ILE A 147 15.65 -1.94 20.36
N ASP A 148 15.81 -2.96 21.20
CA ASP A 148 17.06 -3.21 21.93
C ASP A 148 18.12 -3.73 20.97
N ALA A 149 17.76 -4.67 20.09
CA ALA A 149 18.65 -5.16 19.03
C ALA A 149 19.07 -4.04 18.06
N TYR A 150 18.14 -3.13 17.73
CA TYR A 150 18.40 -1.98 16.89
C TYR A 150 19.46 -1.04 17.50
N TYR A 151 19.30 -0.66 18.78
CA TYR A 151 20.27 0.20 19.47
C TYR A 151 21.60 -0.50 19.70
N ALA A 152 21.60 -1.78 20.09
CA ALA A 152 22.84 -2.54 20.28
C ALA A 152 23.71 -2.56 19.01
N ALA A 153 23.11 -2.72 17.83
CA ALA A 153 23.85 -2.67 16.56
C ALA A 153 24.46 -1.28 16.30
N ILE A 154 23.73 -0.20 16.60
CA ILE A 154 24.22 1.17 16.43
C ILE A 154 25.34 1.48 17.41
N ASP A 155 25.21 1.08 18.67
CA ASP A 155 26.22 1.29 19.71
C ASP A 155 27.54 0.57 19.38
N GLU A 156 27.47 -0.53 18.63
CA GLU A 156 28.62 -1.25 18.09
C GLU A 156 29.17 -0.66 16.77
N GLY A 157 28.59 0.43 16.26
CA GLY A 157 28.99 1.07 15.00
C GLY A 157 28.63 0.26 13.74
N ARG A 158 27.65 -0.65 13.82
CA ARG A 158 27.16 -1.47 12.71
C ARG A 158 25.80 -0.96 12.22
N LEU A 159 25.49 -1.21 10.95
CA LEU A 159 24.14 -0.95 10.44
C LEU A 159 23.15 -1.95 11.08
N PRO A 160 21.99 -1.49 11.58
CA PRO A 160 21.02 -2.33 12.28
C PRO A 160 20.14 -3.12 11.29
N ILE A 161 20.74 -3.79 10.31
CA ILE A 161 20.04 -4.54 9.26
C ILE A 161 19.85 -5.99 9.71
N MET A 162 18.59 -6.39 9.91
CA MET A 162 18.21 -7.76 10.28
C MET A 162 18.27 -8.70 9.08
N ARG A 163 17.76 -8.25 7.93
CA ARG A 163 17.66 -9.07 6.72
C ARG A 163 17.66 -8.20 5.47
N GLY A 164 18.11 -8.77 4.36
CA GLY A 164 18.03 -8.14 3.05
C GLY A 164 17.73 -9.15 1.95
N TYR A 165 17.37 -8.63 0.78
CA TYR A 165 17.09 -9.43 -0.40
C TYR A 165 17.63 -8.74 -1.65
N GLN A 166 18.53 -9.41 -2.36
CA GLN A 166 19.05 -8.97 -3.65
C GLN A 166 18.21 -9.60 -4.75
N LEU A 167 17.53 -8.76 -5.54
CA LEU A 167 16.70 -9.22 -6.65
C LEU A 167 17.59 -9.73 -7.78
N ASN A 168 17.19 -10.88 -8.34
CA ASN A 168 17.70 -11.33 -9.63
C ASN A 168 16.89 -10.72 -10.79
N GLN A 169 17.25 -11.05 -12.03
CA GLN A 169 16.59 -10.49 -13.21
C GLN A 169 15.09 -10.85 -13.34
N ASP A 170 14.69 -12.06 -12.95
CA ASP A 170 13.29 -12.48 -12.91
C ASP A 170 12.53 -11.69 -11.84
N ASP A 171 13.14 -11.49 -10.67
CA ASP A 171 12.55 -10.72 -9.58
C ASP A 171 12.33 -9.25 -9.95
N ILE A 172 13.29 -8.63 -10.64
CA ILE A 172 13.18 -7.26 -11.15
C ILE A 172 12.02 -7.17 -12.16
N LEU A 173 11.91 -8.13 -13.07
CA LEU A 173 10.80 -8.19 -14.02
C LEU A 173 9.45 -8.30 -13.30
N ARG A 174 9.35 -9.20 -12.31
CA ARG A 174 8.13 -9.39 -11.51
C ARG A 174 7.76 -8.13 -10.74
N ARG A 175 8.75 -7.48 -10.10
CA ARG A 175 8.57 -6.22 -9.39
C ARG A 175 7.94 -5.16 -10.31
N ASN A 176 8.48 -5.00 -11.51
CA ASN A 176 7.99 -4.02 -12.47
C ASN A 176 6.57 -4.34 -12.94
N ILE A 177 6.28 -5.61 -13.23
CA ILE A 177 4.93 -6.07 -13.59
C ILE A 177 3.92 -5.80 -12.46
N ILE A 178 4.29 -6.12 -11.22
CA ILE A 178 3.43 -5.89 -10.05
C ILE A 178 3.18 -4.39 -9.85
N GLN A 179 4.22 -3.55 -9.98
CA GLN A 179 4.08 -2.09 -9.93
C GLN A 179 3.15 -1.55 -11.00
N ASP A 180 3.30 -1.99 -12.26
CA ASP A 180 2.42 -1.59 -13.36
C ASP A 180 0.97 -1.96 -13.08
N LEU A 181 0.72 -3.19 -12.63
CA LEU A 181 -0.64 -3.64 -12.31
C LEU A 181 -1.24 -2.87 -11.13
N MET A 182 -0.47 -2.60 -10.08
CA MET A 182 -0.95 -1.86 -8.91
C MET A 182 -1.23 -0.39 -9.19
N CYS A 183 -0.40 0.27 -10.02
CA CYS A 183 -0.45 1.71 -10.21
C CYS A 183 -1.17 2.15 -11.48
N ARG A 184 -1.25 1.30 -12.51
CA ARG A 184 -1.82 1.64 -13.82
C ARG A 184 -3.03 0.81 -14.20
N PHE A 185 -3.34 -0.25 -13.42
CA PHE A 185 -4.41 -1.22 -13.73
C PHE A 185 -4.29 -1.86 -15.13
N ALA A 186 -3.10 -1.79 -15.74
CA ALA A 186 -2.86 -2.22 -17.10
C ALA A 186 -1.41 -2.71 -17.24
N LEU A 187 -1.19 -3.60 -18.21
CA LEU A 187 0.13 -4.14 -18.52
C LEU A 187 0.34 -4.17 -20.03
N ASP A 188 1.41 -3.54 -20.52
CA ASP A 188 1.82 -3.68 -21.92
C ASP A 188 2.79 -4.88 -22.06
N TYR A 189 2.27 -5.95 -22.64
CA TYR A 189 3.01 -7.20 -22.88
C TYR A 189 4.21 -7.05 -23.83
N ARG A 190 4.24 -5.99 -24.66
CA ARG A 190 5.33 -5.76 -25.61
C ARG A 190 6.59 -5.26 -24.92
N ILE A 191 6.42 -4.41 -23.90
CA ILE A 191 7.51 -3.85 -23.10
C ILE A 191 8.15 -4.93 -22.21
N THR A 192 7.33 -5.82 -21.65
CA THR A 192 7.77 -6.89 -20.73
C THR A 192 8.60 -8.00 -21.39
N LYS A 193 8.45 -8.24 -22.71
CA LYS A 193 9.26 -9.23 -23.44
C LYS A 193 10.69 -8.77 -23.75
N VAL A 194 10.93 -7.46 -23.82
CA VAL A 194 12.27 -6.94 -24.17
C VAL A 194 13.27 -7.23 -23.04
N CYS A 195 12.83 -7.29 -21.78
CA CYS A 195 13.69 -7.64 -20.64
C CYS A 195 13.94 -9.14 -20.45
N SER A 196 13.16 -10.04 -21.09
CA SER A 196 13.29 -11.50 -20.94
C SER A 196 14.05 -12.18 -22.08
N ALA A 197 14.56 -11.42 -23.05
CA ALA A 197 15.26 -11.95 -24.22
C ALA A 197 16.68 -12.52 -23.95
N SER A 198 16.94 -13.00 -22.73
CA SER A 198 18.02 -13.95 -22.45
C SER A 198 17.44 -15.21 -21.78
N ARG A 199 17.06 -16.17 -22.63
CA ARG A 199 16.82 -17.61 -22.40
C ARG A 199 15.37 -18.10 -22.32
N SER A 200 15.06 -18.82 -23.41
CA SER A 200 14.24 -20.03 -23.55
C SER A 200 12.71 -19.91 -23.61
N THR A 201 12.21 -20.45 -24.72
CA THR A 201 10.85 -20.87 -25.04
C THR A 201 10.20 -21.71 -23.93
N ALA A 202 9.17 -21.16 -23.28
CA ALA A 202 8.18 -21.95 -22.57
C ALA A 202 6.80 -21.30 -22.71
N THR A 203 6.00 -21.83 -23.64
CA THR A 203 4.54 -21.74 -23.62
C THR A 203 4.02 -22.50 -22.40
N SER A 204 3.43 -21.84 -21.40
CA SER A 204 2.29 -22.42 -20.66
C SER A 204 1.58 -21.40 -19.76
N LYS A 205 0.25 -21.42 -19.88
CA LYS A 205 -0.82 -21.03 -18.94
C LYS A 205 -0.43 -20.13 -17.76
N THR A 206 -0.98 -18.92 -17.76
CA THR A 206 -1.00 -17.98 -16.64
C THR A 206 -1.61 -18.64 -15.39
N ASN A 207 -0.77 -19.18 -14.52
CA ASN A 207 -1.17 -19.73 -13.24
C ASN A 207 -0.89 -18.69 -12.16
N TRP A 208 -1.92 -17.98 -11.72
CA TRP A 208 -1.85 -16.92 -10.71
C TRP A 208 -1.23 -17.39 -9.36
N ARG A 209 -1.21 -18.71 -9.10
CA ARG A 209 -0.59 -19.30 -7.91
C ARG A 209 0.93 -19.16 -7.84
N ILE A 210 1.62 -18.90 -8.97
CA ILE A 210 3.08 -18.71 -8.99
C ILE A 210 3.48 -17.40 -8.27
N TRP A 211 2.57 -16.42 -8.22
CA TRP A 211 2.88 -15.08 -7.71
C TRP A 211 2.86 -15.00 -6.19
N LYS A 212 1.94 -15.70 -5.50
CA LYS A 212 1.80 -15.63 -4.02
C LYS A 212 3.01 -16.15 -3.23
N ASN A 213 3.87 -16.99 -3.83
CA ASN A 213 5.04 -17.56 -3.16
C ASN A 213 6.36 -16.91 -3.63
N SER A 214 6.29 -15.83 -4.41
CA SER A 214 7.49 -15.10 -4.79
C SER A 214 7.94 -14.23 -3.61
N PRO A 215 9.20 -14.32 -3.14
CA PRO A 215 9.71 -13.47 -2.08
C PRO A 215 9.61 -11.98 -2.43
N VAL A 216 9.51 -11.63 -3.72
CA VAL A 216 9.28 -10.26 -4.21
C VAL A 216 7.97 -9.67 -3.70
N TRP A 217 6.91 -10.47 -3.53
CA TRP A 217 5.63 -10.00 -3.01
C TRP A 217 5.76 -9.48 -1.57
N ASP A 218 6.54 -10.15 -0.72
CA ASP A 218 6.77 -9.76 0.68
C ASP A 218 7.52 -8.41 0.81
N TRP A 219 8.14 -7.94 -0.27
CA TRP A 219 8.88 -6.66 -0.34
C TRP A 219 8.26 -5.64 -1.31
N CYS A 220 7.20 -5.99 -2.06
CA CYS A 220 6.59 -5.08 -3.03
C CYS A 220 5.16 -4.67 -2.66
N ALA A 221 4.47 -5.46 -1.85
CA ALA A 221 3.14 -5.18 -1.33
C ALA A 221 3.21 -4.58 0.08
#